data_AF-A0A8X7PEQ3-F1
#
_entry.id   AF-A0A8X7PEQ3-F1
#
_cell.length_a   1.000
_cell.length_b   1.000
_cell.length_c   1.000
_cell.angle_alpha   90.00
_cell.angle_beta   90.00
_cell.angle_gamma   90.00
#
_symmetry.space_group_name_H-M   'P 1'
#
loop_
_entity.id
_entity.type
_entity.pdbx_description
1 polymer ?
#
loop_
_entity_poly.entity_id
_entity_poly.type
_entity_poly.pdbx_seq_one_letter_code
_entity_poly.pdbx_strand_id
1 'polypeptide(L)'
;MAILLEEIIRSVEAFLKLKNSTQKPYVDPNLDPVLLVPGIAGSILNAVDHDSGKEERVWVRIFGADHEFRTKMWSRFDPSTGKTISLDPKTSIVVPQERAGLLAIDVLDPDLIVGRESVFYFHEMITEMLGWGFEEGKTLFGFGYDFRQSNRLQEAMDLFAKKLESVYKASGEKKINVISHSMGGLLVKCFMSLHSDIFENYVQNWIAIAAPFRGAPGYITSTLLNGMSFVNGWEQNFFVSKWSMHQLLIECPSIYELMCCPYFKWELPPVLELWREKESNDGVGASGVVLESYRSLESLEVFTKSLCDNKADYCGEPIDLPFNWKIMEWAHETKRVLHNAKLPPKVKFYNIYGTNLATPHSVCYGNEKMPVKDLTDLRYFQPTYICVDGDGTVPVESAMADGLEAVARVGVPGEHRGILNDHRVFRMLKQWLNVGEPDPFYNPINDYVILPTTFEMEEHHENGVEVASVKETWDIISDGNNKNDATAASTVSSISVSRTGDDQNPQGEARATLTVHPQGDGRQHVELNAVSVSVDA
;
A
#
# COMPACT_ATOMS: atom_id res chain seq x y z
N MET A 1 14.22 39.56 2.97
CA MET A 1 14.96 38.43 3.58
C MET A 1 14.55 37.09 2.99
N ALA A 2 13.26 36.75 2.88
CA ALA A 2 12.81 35.52 2.20
C ALA A 2 13.30 35.39 0.74
N ILE A 3 13.19 36.46 -0.06
CA ILE A 3 13.65 36.50 -1.48
C ILE A 3 15.16 36.25 -1.61
N LEU A 4 15.96 36.70 -0.64
CA LEU A 4 17.42 36.55 -0.65
C LEU A 4 17.86 35.12 -0.27
N LEU A 5 17.08 34.44 0.57
CA LEU A 5 17.34 33.05 0.96
C LEU A 5 17.04 32.09 -0.21
N GLU A 6 15.98 32.38 -0.96
CA GLU A 6 15.54 31.62 -2.13
C GLU A 6 16.57 31.67 -3.29
N GLU A 7 17.17 32.85 -3.53
CA GLU A 7 18.26 33.00 -4.51
C GLU A 7 19.55 32.28 -4.09
N ILE A 8 19.87 32.27 -2.80
CA ILE A 8 21.02 31.54 -2.25
C ILE A 8 20.82 30.03 -2.40
N ILE A 9 19.63 29.52 -2.08
CA ILE A 9 19.29 28.08 -2.24
C ILE A 9 19.38 27.66 -3.71
N ARG A 10 18.78 28.42 -4.65
CA ARG A 10 18.89 28.13 -6.09
C ARG A 10 20.34 28.13 -6.58
N SER A 11 21.18 29.02 -6.04
CA SER A 11 22.60 29.11 -6.40
C SER A 11 23.40 27.91 -5.86
N VAL A 12 23.09 27.44 -4.65
CA VAL A 12 23.68 26.24 -4.05
C VAL A 12 23.24 24.98 -4.80
N GLU A 13 21.96 24.87 -5.17
CA GLU A 13 21.45 23.76 -5.99
C GLU A 13 22.08 23.73 -7.39
N ALA A 14 22.21 24.89 -8.04
CA ALA A 14 22.90 24.99 -9.33
C ALA A 14 24.36 24.54 -9.22
N PHE A 15 25.04 24.92 -8.13
CA PHE A 15 26.42 24.52 -7.85
C PHE A 15 26.55 23.01 -7.55
N LEU A 16 25.62 22.42 -6.79
CA LEU A 16 25.57 20.98 -6.53
C LEU A 16 25.26 20.18 -7.80
N LYS A 17 24.32 20.65 -8.64
CA LYS A 17 24.05 20.06 -9.96
C LYS A 17 25.27 20.10 -10.88
N LEU A 18 26.02 21.21 -10.90
CA LEU A 18 27.28 21.31 -11.65
C LEU A 18 28.36 20.36 -11.14
N LYS A 19 28.44 20.14 -9.82
CA LYS A 19 29.43 19.24 -9.22
C LYS A 19 29.12 17.78 -9.53
N ASN A 20 27.84 17.41 -9.55
CA ASN A 20 27.38 16.05 -9.87
C ASN A 20 27.33 15.76 -11.39
N SER A 21 27.34 16.77 -12.27
CA SER A 21 27.28 16.57 -13.73
C SER A 21 28.59 16.14 -14.39
N THR A 22 29.66 15.86 -13.62
CA THR A 22 30.99 15.52 -14.14
C THR A 22 31.22 14.01 -14.30
N GLN A 23 30.35 13.17 -13.75
CA GLN A 23 30.33 11.73 -14.04
C GLN A 23 29.21 11.44 -15.02
N LYS A 24 29.54 10.81 -16.16
CA LYS A 24 28.51 10.21 -17.00
C LYS A 24 27.81 9.13 -16.18
N PRO A 25 26.46 9.14 -16.07
CA PRO A 25 25.75 8.08 -15.36
C PRO A 25 26.12 6.72 -15.95
N TYR A 26 26.35 5.74 -15.08
CA TYR A 26 26.54 4.36 -15.50
C TYR A 26 25.24 3.88 -16.15
N VAL A 27 25.34 3.29 -17.35
CA VAL A 27 24.18 2.77 -18.09
C VAL A 27 24.55 1.39 -18.60
N ASP A 28 23.74 0.40 -18.28
CA ASP A 28 23.85 -0.95 -18.82
C ASP A 28 22.75 -1.17 -19.87
N PRO A 29 23.10 -1.22 -21.17
CA PRO A 29 22.13 -1.39 -22.26
C PRO A 29 21.51 -2.79 -22.31
N ASN A 30 22.05 -3.76 -21.56
CA ASN A 30 21.59 -5.14 -21.59
C ASN A 30 20.43 -5.40 -20.62
N LEU A 31 20.14 -4.47 -19.70
CA LEU A 31 19.03 -4.62 -18.76
C LEU A 31 17.68 -4.76 -19.48
N ASP A 32 16.83 -5.63 -18.92
CA ASP A 32 15.44 -5.76 -19.31
C ASP A 32 14.63 -4.59 -18.74
N PRO A 33 13.64 -4.06 -19.48
CA PRO A 33 12.93 -2.87 -19.06
C PRO A 33 12.05 -3.08 -17.82
N VAL A 34 11.96 -2.05 -17.00
CA VAL A 34 11.12 -1.98 -15.79
C VAL A 34 10.03 -0.93 -15.98
N LEU A 35 8.79 -1.31 -15.66
CA LEU A 35 7.64 -0.42 -15.58
C LEU A 35 7.13 -0.34 -14.13
N LEU A 36 7.22 0.84 -13.53
CA LEU A 36 6.73 1.12 -12.18
C LEU A 36 5.25 1.55 -12.20
N VAL A 37 4.42 0.94 -11.37
CA VAL A 37 2.97 1.20 -11.27
C VAL A 37 2.61 1.59 -9.82
N PRO A 38 2.06 2.79 -9.59
CA PRO A 38 1.77 3.31 -8.27
C PRO A 38 0.48 2.75 -7.66
N GLY A 39 0.29 3.02 -6.37
CA GLY A 39 -0.94 2.74 -5.63
C GLY A 39 -1.95 3.88 -5.66
N ILE A 40 -3.00 3.75 -4.85
CA ILE A 40 -4.00 4.80 -4.68
C ILE A 40 -3.34 6.08 -4.18
N ALA A 41 -3.73 7.21 -4.78
CA ALA A 41 -3.17 8.53 -4.48
C ALA A 41 -1.65 8.69 -4.76
N GLY A 42 -0.99 7.68 -5.34
CA GLY A 42 0.44 7.67 -5.66
C GLY A 42 0.81 8.20 -7.05
N SER A 43 -0.11 8.92 -7.71
CA SER A 43 0.12 9.59 -8.99
C SER A 43 -0.16 11.08 -8.86
N ILE A 44 0.68 11.93 -9.45
CA ILE A 44 0.37 13.35 -9.66
C ILE A 44 -0.83 13.45 -10.61
N LEU A 45 -1.82 14.27 -10.26
CA LEU A 45 -2.96 14.62 -11.09
C LEU A 45 -2.98 16.12 -11.35
N ASN A 46 -3.16 16.47 -12.61
CA ASN A 46 -3.31 17.84 -13.06
C ASN A 46 -4.72 18.07 -13.61
N ALA A 47 -5.28 19.21 -13.30
CA ALA A 47 -6.49 19.74 -13.92
C ALA A 47 -6.13 20.52 -15.18
N VAL A 48 -6.81 20.23 -16.27
CA VAL A 48 -6.71 20.97 -17.54
C VAL A 48 -8.00 21.74 -17.72
N ASP A 49 -7.88 23.07 -17.78
CA ASP A 49 -8.99 23.97 -18.09
C ASP A 49 -9.25 23.98 -19.60
N HIS A 50 -10.50 23.74 -20.02
CA HIS A 50 -10.85 23.56 -21.44
C HIS A 50 -10.87 24.90 -22.20
N ASP A 51 -11.10 26.01 -21.52
CA ASP A 51 -11.18 27.34 -22.13
C ASP A 51 -9.78 27.91 -22.45
N SER A 52 -8.83 27.71 -21.54
CA SER A 52 -7.46 28.24 -21.62
C SER A 52 -6.42 27.20 -22.04
N GLY A 53 -6.73 25.91 -21.94
CA GLY A 53 -5.78 24.81 -22.12
C GLY A 53 -4.71 24.75 -21.03
N LYS A 54 -4.83 25.54 -19.96
CA LYS A 54 -3.84 25.62 -18.89
C LYS A 54 -3.94 24.38 -18.01
N GLU A 55 -2.79 23.77 -17.78
CA GLU A 55 -2.62 22.66 -16.87
C GLU A 55 -2.16 23.16 -15.50
N GLU A 56 -2.80 22.65 -14.44
CA GLU A 56 -2.47 22.98 -13.05
C GLU A 56 -2.50 21.71 -12.20
N ARG A 57 -1.46 21.52 -11.39
CA ARG A 57 -1.41 20.41 -10.44
C ARG A 57 -2.40 20.59 -9.30
N VAL A 58 -3.26 19.59 -9.13
CA VAL A 58 -4.30 19.53 -8.11
C VAL A 58 -4.07 18.41 -7.10
N TRP A 59 -3.20 17.45 -7.43
CA TRP A 59 -2.74 16.41 -6.51
C TRP A 59 -1.34 15.92 -6.91
N VAL A 60 -0.39 15.63 -6.03
CA VAL A 60 -0.34 16.10 -4.64
C VAL A 60 0.10 17.56 -4.65
N ARG A 61 -0.51 18.36 -3.77
CA ARG A 61 -0.18 19.76 -3.58
C ARG A 61 -0.27 20.09 -2.10
N ILE A 62 0.66 20.87 -1.59
CA ILE A 62 0.62 21.42 -0.23
C ILE A 62 0.02 22.84 -0.22
N PHE A 63 0.53 23.75 -1.06
CA PHE A 63 0.06 25.14 -1.03
C PHE A 63 -1.32 25.32 -1.65
N GLY A 64 -2.30 25.82 -0.89
CA GLY A 64 -3.68 26.02 -1.37
C GLY A 64 -4.40 24.71 -1.69
N ALA A 65 -3.90 23.58 -1.16
CA ALA A 65 -4.34 22.23 -1.48
C ALA A 65 -5.86 22.07 -1.37
N ASP A 66 -6.45 22.42 -0.22
CA ASP A 66 -7.86 22.15 0.02
C ASP A 66 -8.79 22.96 -0.90
N HIS A 67 -8.46 24.23 -1.19
CA HIS A 67 -9.28 25.05 -2.08
C HIS A 67 -9.30 24.50 -3.51
N GLU A 68 -8.11 24.32 -4.10
CA GLU A 68 -7.98 23.82 -5.49
C GLU A 68 -8.49 22.38 -5.62
N PHE A 69 -8.29 21.55 -4.60
CA PHE A 69 -8.82 20.20 -4.55
C PHE A 69 -10.35 20.20 -4.55
N ARG A 70 -10.99 21.03 -3.72
CA ARG A 70 -12.45 21.12 -3.67
C ARG A 70 -13.07 21.64 -4.97
N THR A 71 -12.41 22.59 -5.64
CA THR A 71 -12.95 23.22 -6.85
C THR A 71 -12.71 22.38 -8.11
N LYS A 72 -11.60 21.63 -8.20
CA LYS A 72 -11.20 20.94 -9.44
C LYS A 72 -11.16 19.42 -9.35
N MET A 73 -10.95 18.85 -8.16
CA MET A 73 -10.82 17.41 -7.98
C MET A 73 -12.12 16.73 -7.55
N TRP A 74 -12.99 17.42 -6.78
CA TRP A 74 -14.30 16.85 -6.43
C TRP A 74 -15.07 16.42 -7.66
N SER A 75 -15.69 15.25 -7.53
CA SER A 75 -16.20 14.49 -8.65
C SER A 75 -17.48 13.78 -8.27
N ARG A 76 -18.23 13.32 -9.28
CA ARG A 76 -19.38 12.44 -9.13
C ARG A 76 -19.21 11.23 -10.03
N PHE A 77 -19.58 10.06 -9.53
CA PHE A 77 -19.62 8.85 -10.32
C PHE A 77 -20.80 8.87 -11.28
N ASP A 78 -20.55 8.55 -12.54
CA ASP A 78 -21.55 8.34 -13.57
C ASP A 78 -21.73 6.84 -13.82
N PRO A 79 -22.83 6.23 -13.34
CA PRO A 79 -23.09 4.81 -13.52
C PRO A 79 -23.26 4.37 -14.98
N SER A 80 -23.58 5.29 -15.89
CA SER A 80 -23.77 4.95 -17.31
C SER A 80 -22.44 4.69 -18.03
N THR A 81 -21.37 5.35 -17.57
CA THR A 81 -20.02 5.22 -18.12
C THR A 81 -19.07 4.44 -17.20
N GLY A 82 -19.41 4.31 -15.92
CA GLY A 82 -18.53 3.73 -14.90
C GLY A 82 -17.38 4.65 -14.49
N LYS A 83 -17.48 5.95 -14.79
CA LYS A 83 -16.40 6.93 -14.58
C LYS A 83 -16.71 7.86 -13.42
N THR A 84 -15.67 8.28 -12.74
CA THR A 84 -15.70 9.43 -11.83
C THR A 84 -15.36 10.68 -12.62
N ILE A 85 -16.33 11.60 -12.73
CA ILE A 85 -16.25 12.82 -13.55
C ILE A 85 -16.16 14.03 -12.62
N SER A 86 -15.24 14.96 -12.90
CA SER A 86 -15.11 16.20 -12.13
C SER A 86 -16.41 17.01 -12.13
N LEU A 87 -16.73 17.65 -11.01
CA LEU A 87 -17.92 18.50 -10.87
C LEU A 87 -17.86 19.75 -11.73
N ASP A 88 -16.66 20.26 -12.02
CA ASP A 88 -16.45 21.32 -13.00
C ASP A 88 -16.46 20.75 -14.42
N PRO A 89 -17.48 21.05 -15.25
CA PRO A 89 -17.56 20.53 -16.62
C PRO A 89 -16.49 21.11 -17.55
N LYS A 90 -15.80 22.18 -17.14
CA LYS A 90 -14.73 22.82 -17.91
C LYS A 90 -13.35 22.29 -17.58
N THR A 91 -13.26 21.32 -16.68
CA THR A 91 -11.99 20.76 -16.24
C THR A 91 -11.96 19.26 -16.52
N SER A 92 -10.84 18.79 -17.06
CA SER A 92 -10.52 17.36 -17.09
C SER A 92 -9.27 17.07 -16.27
N ILE A 93 -9.18 15.87 -15.73
CA ILE A 93 -8.00 15.42 -14.98
C ILE A 93 -7.12 14.59 -15.90
N VAL A 94 -5.82 14.89 -15.88
CA VAL A 94 -4.78 14.20 -16.63
C VAL A 94 -3.62 13.83 -15.71
N VAL A 95 -2.83 12.86 -16.16
CA VAL A 95 -1.62 12.41 -15.45
C VAL A 95 -0.39 12.79 -16.25
N PRO A 96 0.60 13.48 -15.65
CA PRO A 96 1.87 13.82 -16.31
C PRO A 96 2.56 12.62 -16.94
N GLN A 97 3.14 12.79 -18.13
CA GLN A 97 3.81 11.72 -18.89
C GLN A 97 5.32 11.96 -19.08
N GLU A 98 5.82 13.07 -18.56
CA GLU A 98 7.22 13.47 -18.58
C GLU A 98 8.10 12.43 -17.87
N ARG A 99 9.39 12.43 -18.24
CA ARG A 99 10.36 11.41 -17.78
C ARG A 99 9.83 9.99 -18.01
N ALA A 100 9.23 9.77 -19.18
CA ALA A 100 8.61 8.51 -19.54
C ALA A 100 7.58 7.99 -18.50
N GLY A 101 6.83 8.91 -17.89
CA GLY A 101 5.84 8.67 -16.86
C GLY A 101 6.38 8.57 -15.43
N LEU A 102 7.70 8.69 -15.23
CA LEU A 102 8.31 8.67 -13.89
C LEU A 102 7.99 9.94 -13.10
N LEU A 103 7.82 11.10 -13.75
CA LEU A 103 7.48 12.34 -13.06
C LEU A 103 6.23 12.18 -12.18
N ALA A 104 5.22 11.47 -12.68
CA ALA A 104 3.95 11.31 -11.98
C ALA A 104 4.05 10.50 -10.68
N ILE A 105 5.12 9.72 -10.47
CA ILE A 105 5.21 8.75 -9.38
C ILE A 105 6.48 8.89 -8.53
N ASP A 106 7.41 9.76 -8.93
CA ASP A 106 8.71 9.95 -8.28
C ASP A 106 8.58 10.69 -6.94
N VAL A 107 8.44 12.01 -7.00
CA VAL A 107 8.15 12.90 -5.87
C VAL A 107 6.77 13.48 -6.10
N LEU A 108 5.82 13.24 -5.19
CA LEU A 108 4.42 13.61 -5.43
C LEU A 108 4.17 15.12 -5.35
N ASP A 109 4.96 15.84 -4.54
CA ASP A 109 5.01 17.31 -4.57
C ASP A 109 6.41 17.83 -4.93
N PRO A 110 6.78 17.94 -6.22
CA PRO A 110 8.08 18.48 -6.64
C PRO A 110 8.33 19.95 -6.29
N ASP A 111 7.29 20.75 -6.05
CA ASP A 111 7.43 22.17 -5.70
C ASP A 111 7.77 22.36 -4.21
N LEU A 112 7.67 21.30 -3.40
CA LEU A 112 8.10 21.33 -2.00
C LEU A 112 9.63 21.26 -1.92
N ILE A 113 10.25 22.39 -1.55
CA ILE A 113 11.71 22.52 -1.45
C ILE A 113 12.22 22.04 -0.07
N VAL A 114 11.48 22.32 1.01
CA VAL A 114 11.84 21.95 2.39
C VAL A 114 10.94 20.82 2.86
N GLY A 115 11.51 19.73 3.39
CA GLY A 115 10.72 18.57 3.82
C GLY A 115 10.30 17.64 2.67
N ARG A 116 10.98 17.74 1.52
CA ARG A 116 10.64 17.03 0.27
C ARG A 116 10.59 15.51 0.43
N GLU A 117 11.39 14.97 1.35
CA GLU A 117 11.40 13.57 1.73
C GLU A 117 10.03 13.04 2.18
N SER A 118 9.18 13.88 2.77
CA SER A 118 7.82 13.51 3.21
C SER A 118 6.87 13.17 2.06
N VAL A 119 7.17 13.67 0.85
CA VAL A 119 6.38 13.48 -0.37
C VAL A 119 7.10 12.58 -1.39
N PHE A 120 8.19 11.93 -0.99
CA PHE A 120 8.80 10.87 -1.78
C PHE A 120 7.86 9.67 -1.88
N TYR A 121 7.81 9.10 -3.09
CA TYR A 121 7.07 7.88 -3.33
C TYR A 121 7.93 6.80 -3.97
N PHE A 122 8.17 6.83 -5.29
CA PHE A 122 9.15 5.95 -5.92
C PHE A 122 10.57 6.54 -5.96
N HIS A 123 10.79 7.74 -5.41
CA HIS A 123 12.05 8.49 -5.54
C HIS A 123 13.31 7.67 -5.24
N GLU A 124 13.33 6.99 -4.10
CA GLU A 124 14.49 6.21 -3.66
C GLU A 124 14.69 4.98 -4.56
N MET A 125 13.61 4.28 -4.90
CA MET A 125 13.67 3.15 -5.84
C MET A 125 14.16 3.57 -7.23
N ILE A 126 13.71 4.72 -7.75
CA ILE A 126 14.17 5.26 -9.03
C ILE A 126 15.67 5.59 -8.94
N THR A 127 16.08 6.25 -7.85
CA THR A 127 17.48 6.63 -7.62
C THR A 127 18.40 5.41 -7.56
N GLU A 128 17.98 4.36 -6.84
CA GLU A 128 18.70 3.09 -6.78
C GLU A 128 18.78 2.44 -8.16
N MET A 129 17.67 2.31 -8.89
CA MET A 129 17.68 1.71 -10.23
C MET A 129 18.59 2.47 -11.21
N LEU A 130 18.58 3.80 -11.18
CA LEU A 130 19.53 4.60 -11.98
C LEU A 130 20.98 4.29 -11.58
N GLY A 131 21.25 4.15 -10.29
CA GLY A 131 22.55 3.72 -9.78
C GLY A 131 22.95 2.31 -10.24
N TRP A 132 21.99 1.44 -10.51
CA TRP A 132 22.24 0.08 -11.01
C TRP A 132 22.43 0.00 -12.53
N GLY A 133 22.27 1.12 -13.25
CA GLY A 133 22.51 1.19 -14.69
C GLY A 133 21.25 1.32 -15.55
N PHE A 134 20.07 1.46 -14.95
CA PHE A 134 18.84 1.75 -15.69
C PHE A 134 18.85 3.16 -16.28
N GLU A 135 18.14 3.35 -17.40
CA GLU A 135 18.03 4.64 -18.10
C GLU A 135 16.56 5.00 -18.32
N GLU A 136 16.15 6.20 -17.86
CA GLU A 136 14.79 6.70 -18.04
C GLU A 136 14.40 6.72 -19.52
N GLY A 137 13.22 6.19 -19.84
CA GLY A 137 12.70 6.18 -21.21
C GLY A 137 13.34 5.15 -22.15
N LYS A 138 14.30 4.35 -21.66
CA LYS A 138 14.84 3.19 -22.40
C LYS A 138 14.70 1.87 -21.65
N THR A 139 15.05 1.85 -20.37
CA THR A 139 14.93 0.65 -19.53
C THR A 139 14.18 0.91 -18.23
N LEU A 140 13.88 2.17 -17.88
CA LEU A 140 13.06 2.52 -16.72
C LEU A 140 11.93 3.47 -17.10
N PHE A 141 10.71 3.11 -16.68
CA PHE A 141 9.49 3.79 -17.06
C PHE A 141 8.51 3.84 -15.88
N GLY A 142 7.66 4.87 -15.84
CA GLY A 142 6.56 4.99 -14.89
C GLY A 142 5.20 4.92 -15.58
N PHE A 143 4.19 4.45 -14.86
CA PHE A 143 2.79 4.48 -15.29
C PHE A 143 1.91 5.08 -14.18
N GLY A 144 1.91 6.40 -14.07
CA GLY A 144 0.88 7.10 -13.30
C GLY A 144 -0.50 6.92 -13.95
N TYR A 145 -1.55 6.88 -13.13
CA TYR A 145 -2.93 6.76 -13.59
C TYR A 145 -3.89 7.53 -12.68
N ASP A 146 -5.09 7.83 -13.18
CA ASP A 146 -6.14 8.47 -12.38
C ASP A 146 -6.68 7.48 -11.35
N PHE A 147 -6.12 7.54 -10.15
CA PHE A 147 -6.46 6.64 -9.03
C PHE A 147 -7.89 6.80 -8.52
N ARG A 148 -8.67 7.77 -9.01
CA ARG A 148 -10.10 7.90 -8.69
C ARG A 148 -10.93 6.83 -9.40
N GLN A 149 -10.49 6.41 -10.59
CA GLN A 149 -11.22 5.50 -11.45
C GLN A 149 -11.14 4.05 -10.97
N SER A 150 -12.04 3.21 -11.50
CA SER A 150 -12.00 1.75 -11.28
C SER A 150 -10.72 1.14 -11.86
N ASN A 151 -10.14 0.15 -11.16
CA ASN A 151 -8.98 -0.61 -11.62
C ASN A 151 -9.27 -1.46 -12.88
N ARG A 152 -10.53 -1.59 -13.30
CA ARG A 152 -10.95 -2.28 -14.54
C ARG A 152 -11.67 -1.35 -15.53
N LEU A 153 -11.57 -0.03 -15.35
CA LEU A 153 -12.14 0.91 -16.31
C LEU A 153 -11.46 0.71 -17.68
N GLN A 154 -12.25 0.63 -18.76
CA GLN A 154 -11.72 0.31 -20.09
C GLN A 154 -10.62 1.29 -20.53
N GLU A 155 -10.80 2.59 -20.28
CA GLU A 155 -9.79 3.59 -20.62
C GLU A 155 -8.48 3.39 -19.87
N ALA A 156 -8.52 2.97 -18.60
CA ALA A 156 -7.31 2.66 -17.83
C ALA A 156 -6.60 1.42 -18.39
N MET A 157 -7.36 0.40 -18.78
CA MET A 157 -6.82 -0.81 -19.42
C MET A 157 -6.20 -0.49 -20.79
N ASP A 158 -6.86 0.32 -21.61
CA ASP A 158 -6.36 0.74 -22.93
C ASP A 158 -5.07 1.57 -22.79
N LEU A 159 -5.01 2.47 -21.81
CA LEU A 159 -3.80 3.25 -21.51
C LEU A 159 -2.66 2.35 -21.04
N PHE A 160 -2.94 1.35 -20.20
CA PHE A 160 -1.92 0.41 -19.73
C PHE A 160 -1.41 -0.48 -20.87
N ALA A 161 -2.29 -0.98 -21.75
CA ALA A 161 -1.90 -1.74 -22.94
C ALA A 161 -0.98 -0.90 -23.86
N LYS A 162 -1.36 0.35 -24.13
CA LYS A 162 -0.54 1.29 -24.92
C LYS A 162 0.81 1.56 -24.24
N LYS A 163 0.83 1.67 -22.91
CA LYS A 163 2.08 1.86 -22.16
C LYS A 163 2.99 0.65 -22.32
N LEU A 164 2.48 -0.58 -22.13
CA LEU A 164 3.26 -1.81 -22.31
C LEU A 164 3.85 -1.89 -23.72
N GLU A 165 3.05 -1.63 -24.76
CA GLU A 165 3.54 -1.61 -26.14
C GLU A 165 4.64 -0.55 -26.35
N SER A 166 4.45 0.66 -25.79
CA SER A 166 5.43 1.75 -25.92
C SER A 166 6.76 1.42 -25.24
N VAL A 167 6.72 0.80 -24.05
CA VAL A 167 7.90 0.36 -23.31
C VAL A 167 8.61 -0.74 -24.07
N TYR A 168 7.87 -1.75 -24.53
CA TYR A 168 8.43 -2.86 -25.32
C TYR A 168 9.20 -2.35 -26.54
N LYS A 169 8.61 -1.43 -27.31
CA LYS A 169 9.27 -0.82 -28.49
C LYS A 169 10.48 0.02 -28.11
N ALA A 170 10.37 0.88 -27.09
CA ALA A 170 11.47 1.74 -26.65
C ALA A 170 12.67 0.94 -26.11
N SER A 171 12.43 -0.27 -25.63
CA SER A 171 13.42 -1.15 -25.01
C SER A 171 14.03 -2.17 -25.97
N GLY A 172 13.86 -1.98 -27.29
CA GLY A 172 14.36 -2.91 -28.30
C GLY A 172 13.65 -4.26 -28.30
N GLU A 173 12.34 -4.26 -28.04
CA GLU A 173 11.48 -5.45 -28.06
C GLU A 173 11.83 -6.49 -26.98
N LYS A 174 12.41 -6.04 -25.86
CA LYS A 174 12.58 -6.86 -24.66
C LYS A 174 11.30 -6.91 -23.84
N LYS A 175 11.02 -8.06 -23.24
CA LYS A 175 9.89 -8.22 -22.31
C LYS A 175 10.10 -7.42 -21.04
N ILE A 176 8.98 -7.02 -20.43
CA ILE A 176 8.93 -6.02 -19.36
C ILE A 176 8.84 -6.68 -17.99
N ASN A 177 9.58 -6.14 -17.04
CA ASN A 177 9.42 -6.37 -15.62
C ASN A 177 8.46 -5.31 -15.06
N VAL A 178 7.26 -5.70 -14.65
CA VAL A 178 6.30 -4.78 -14.03
C VAL A 178 6.49 -4.82 -12.52
N ILE A 179 6.70 -3.66 -11.90
CA ILE A 179 6.76 -3.53 -10.43
C ILE A 179 5.59 -2.64 -10.02
N SER A 180 4.67 -3.19 -9.23
CA SER A 180 3.46 -2.48 -8.81
C SER A 180 3.42 -2.35 -7.29
N HIS A 181 2.95 -1.22 -6.80
CA HIS A 181 2.78 -0.98 -5.37
C HIS A 181 1.30 -0.81 -4.99
N SER A 182 0.91 -1.37 -3.84
CA SER A 182 -0.42 -1.17 -3.24
C SER A 182 -1.55 -1.44 -4.25
N MET A 183 -2.50 -0.52 -4.40
CA MET A 183 -3.62 -0.66 -5.37
C MET A 183 -3.16 -0.84 -6.83
N GLY A 184 -1.95 -0.42 -7.20
CA GLY A 184 -1.38 -0.68 -8.52
C GLY A 184 -1.29 -2.18 -8.83
N GLY A 185 -1.09 -3.01 -7.80
CA GLY A 185 -1.15 -4.47 -7.94
C GLY A 185 -2.55 -4.96 -8.33
N LEU A 186 -3.62 -4.29 -7.88
CA LEU A 186 -5.00 -4.60 -8.30
C LEU A 186 -5.25 -4.18 -9.75
N LEU A 187 -4.75 -3.01 -10.17
CA LEU A 187 -4.82 -2.57 -11.57
C LEU A 187 -4.13 -3.56 -12.51
N VAL A 188 -2.89 -3.95 -12.18
CA VAL A 188 -2.12 -4.93 -12.98
C VAL A 188 -2.83 -6.27 -13.01
N LYS A 189 -3.38 -6.73 -11.88
CA LYS A 189 -4.12 -8.00 -11.80
C LYS A 189 -5.43 -7.97 -12.59
N CYS A 190 -6.19 -6.87 -12.55
CA CYS A 190 -7.37 -6.66 -13.39
C CYS A 190 -6.99 -6.73 -14.86
N PHE A 191 -5.94 -6.03 -15.27
CA PHE A 191 -5.46 -6.04 -16.64
C PHE A 191 -5.04 -7.45 -17.08
N MET A 192 -4.24 -8.16 -16.26
CA MET A 192 -3.85 -9.54 -16.53
C MET A 192 -5.07 -10.46 -16.70
N SER A 193 -6.10 -10.29 -15.87
CA SER A 193 -7.31 -11.12 -15.94
C SER A 193 -8.17 -10.84 -17.18
N LEU A 194 -8.22 -9.59 -17.65
CA LEU A 194 -9.08 -9.16 -18.75
C LEU A 194 -8.37 -9.20 -20.11
N HIS A 195 -7.05 -9.05 -20.12
CA HIS A 195 -6.19 -8.94 -21.30
C HIS A 195 -4.96 -9.85 -21.17
N SER A 196 -5.20 -11.11 -20.79
CA SER A 196 -4.16 -12.10 -20.50
C SER A 196 -3.17 -12.34 -21.65
N ASP A 197 -3.65 -12.28 -22.90
CA ASP A 197 -2.85 -12.45 -24.11
C ASP A 197 -1.88 -11.27 -24.32
N ILE A 198 -2.38 -10.05 -24.14
CA ILE A 198 -1.57 -8.83 -24.21
C ILE A 198 -0.52 -8.83 -23.07
N PHE A 199 -0.95 -9.20 -21.87
CA PHE A 199 -0.07 -9.26 -20.71
C PHE A 199 1.05 -10.29 -20.91
N GLU A 200 0.74 -11.51 -21.33
CA GLU A 200 1.75 -12.55 -21.61
C GLU A 200 2.69 -12.18 -22.75
N ASN A 201 2.19 -11.42 -23.74
CA ASN A 201 3.01 -10.96 -24.86
C ASN A 201 4.12 -10.00 -24.41
N TYR A 202 3.79 -9.02 -23.56
CA TYR A 202 4.72 -7.94 -23.19
C TYR A 202 5.47 -8.18 -21.88
N VAL A 203 4.88 -8.87 -20.91
CA VAL A 203 5.43 -8.99 -19.55
C VAL A 203 6.18 -10.32 -19.39
N GLN A 204 7.31 -10.28 -18.69
CA GLN A 204 8.06 -11.47 -18.26
C GLN A 204 7.96 -11.73 -16.76
N ASN A 205 8.08 -10.67 -15.95
CA ASN A 205 8.02 -10.73 -14.50
C ASN A 205 7.03 -9.67 -14.02
N TRP A 206 6.20 -10.03 -13.05
CA TRP A 206 5.41 -9.08 -12.27
C TRP A 206 5.78 -9.21 -10.79
N ILE A 207 6.23 -8.10 -10.20
CA ILE A 207 6.59 -7.99 -8.78
C ILE A 207 5.56 -7.07 -8.13
N ALA A 208 4.71 -7.63 -7.27
CA ALA A 208 3.77 -6.85 -6.46
C ALA A 208 4.38 -6.53 -5.10
N ILE A 209 4.26 -5.28 -4.66
CA ILE A 209 4.74 -4.79 -3.37
C ILE A 209 3.54 -4.25 -2.58
N ALA A 210 3.30 -4.78 -1.38
CA ALA A 210 2.24 -4.37 -0.46
C ALA A 210 0.83 -4.32 -1.10
N ALA A 211 0.54 -5.22 -2.05
CA ALA A 211 -0.72 -5.19 -2.79
C ALA A 211 -1.89 -5.76 -1.95
N PRO A 212 -3.00 -5.01 -1.75
CA PRO A 212 -4.14 -5.45 -0.95
C PRO A 212 -5.06 -6.38 -1.74
N PHE A 213 -4.62 -7.59 -2.09
CA PHE A 213 -5.35 -8.50 -2.98
C PHE A 213 -6.78 -8.83 -2.51
N ARG A 214 -7.05 -8.77 -1.19
CA ARG A 214 -8.38 -8.96 -0.60
C ARG A 214 -8.94 -7.72 0.09
N GLY A 215 -8.29 -6.57 -0.10
CA GLY A 215 -8.67 -5.29 0.49
C GLY A 215 -7.97 -4.97 1.81
N ALA A 216 -8.22 -3.76 2.32
CA ALA A 216 -7.71 -3.24 3.58
C ALA A 216 -8.91 -2.89 4.49
N PRO A 217 -9.57 -3.90 5.09
CA PRO A 217 -10.94 -3.78 5.58
C PRO A 217 -11.13 -2.71 6.65
N GLY A 218 -10.27 -2.69 7.68
CA GLY A 218 -10.39 -1.72 8.78
C GLY A 218 -10.11 -0.30 8.31
N TYR A 219 -8.99 -0.11 7.61
CA TYR A 219 -8.55 1.20 7.12
C TYR A 219 -9.55 1.83 6.14
N ILE A 220 -10.12 1.04 5.23
CA ILE A 220 -11.09 1.52 4.24
C ILE A 220 -12.46 1.78 4.88
N THR A 221 -12.87 0.98 5.87
CA THR A 221 -14.11 1.21 6.63
C THR A 221 -14.09 2.56 7.35
N SER A 222 -12.99 2.88 8.06
CA SER A 222 -12.84 4.20 8.69
C SER A 222 -12.68 5.33 7.67
N THR A 223 -12.06 5.07 6.52
CA THR A 223 -11.95 6.05 5.44
C THR A 223 -13.32 6.44 4.90
N LEU A 224 -14.23 5.47 4.70
CA LEU A 224 -15.59 5.72 4.22
C LEU A 224 -16.51 6.35 5.27
N LEU A 225 -16.25 6.20 6.57
CA LEU A 225 -17.11 6.75 7.63
C LEU A 225 -16.62 8.08 8.19
N ASN A 226 -15.30 8.28 8.28
CA ASN A 226 -14.71 9.46 8.92
C ASN A 226 -13.81 10.27 7.98
N GLY A 227 -13.53 9.76 6.78
CA GLY A 227 -12.50 10.28 5.87
C GLY A 227 -11.09 9.79 6.22
N MET A 228 -10.10 10.30 5.50
CA MET A 228 -8.69 10.02 5.75
C MET A 228 -7.81 11.24 5.46
N SER A 229 -6.65 11.31 6.10
CA SER A 229 -5.57 12.24 5.73
C SER A 229 -4.31 11.43 5.50
N PHE A 230 -3.52 11.85 4.50
CA PHE A 230 -2.26 11.20 4.13
C PHE A 230 -1.05 11.79 4.87
N VAL A 231 -1.29 12.73 5.78
CA VAL A 231 -0.28 13.42 6.59
C VAL A 231 -0.74 13.34 8.03
N ASN A 232 0.18 13.19 8.99
CA ASN A 232 -0.13 13.13 10.42
C ASN A 232 0.35 14.39 11.16
N GLY A 233 -0.34 14.78 12.23
CA GLY A 233 0.07 15.90 13.07
C GLY A 233 -0.26 17.29 12.51
N TRP A 234 0.51 18.30 12.92
CA TRP A 234 0.32 19.72 12.62
C TRP A 234 0.33 20.07 11.13
N GLU A 235 1.00 19.26 10.31
CA GLU A 235 1.12 19.40 8.85
C GLU A 235 -0.22 19.14 8.12
N GLN A 236 -1.18 18.45 8.76
CA GLN A 236 -2.53 18.25 8.22
C GLN A 236 -3.25 19.56 7.89
N ASN A 237 -2.95 20.64 8.61
CA ASN A 237 -3.58 21.96 8.39
C ASN A 237 -3.18 22.62 7.07
N PHE A 238 -2.07 22.18 6.48
CA PHE A 238 -1.60 22.67 5.19
C PHE A 238 -1.95 21.72 4.04
N PHE A 239 -2.65 20.63 4.33
CA PHE A 239 -2.99 19.60 3.35
C PHE A 239 -4.51 19.51 3.13
N VAL A 240 -4.94 18.64 2.22
CA VAL A 240 -6.36 18.37 1.99
C VAL A 240 -7.00 17.86 3.28
N SER A 241 -8.11 18.49 3.69
CA SER A 241 -8.77 18.12 4.94
C SER A 241 -9.32 16.69 4.85
N LYS A 242 -9.40 16.00 6.00
CA LYS A 242 -9.93 14.63 6.10
C LYS A 242 -11.30 14.49 5.44
N TRP A 243 -12.15 15.50 5.63
CA TRP A 243 -13.50 15.52 5.08
C TRP A 243 -13.53 15.93 3.61
N SER A 244 -12.69 16.86 3.17
CA SER A 244 -12.57 17.19 1.74
C SER A 244 -12.14 15.97 0.92
N MET A 245 -11.17 15.19 1.44
CA MET A 245 -10.75 13.93 0.85
C MET A 245 -11.88 12.89 0.85
N HIS A 246 -12.63 12.78 1.95
CA HIS A 246 -13.82 11.92 2.02
C HIS A 246 -14.82 12.23 0.90
N GLN A 247 -15.16 13.51 0.69
CA GLN A 247 -16.13 13.93 -0.33
C GLN A 247 -15.66 13.59 -1.76
N LEU A 248 -14.34 13.52 -2.01
CA LEU A 248 -13.82 12.97 -3.26
C LEU A 248 -14.02 11.45 -3.31
N LEU A 249 -13.47 10.75 -2.31
CA LEU A 249 -13.33 9.29 -2.34
C LEU A 249 -14.69 8.57 -2.34
N ILE A 250 -15.72 9.13 -1.73
CA ILE A 250 -17.07 8.52 -1.70
C ILE A 250 -17.67 8.34 -3.11
N GLU A 251 -17.17 9.11 -4.10
CA GLU A 251 -17.54 9.05 -5.52
C GLU A 251 -16.46 8.39 -6.41
N CYS A 252 -15.44 7.75 -5.82
CA CYS A 252 -14.34 7.09 -6.53
C CYS A 252 -14.45 5.56 -6.44
N PRO A 253 -14.59 4.82 -7.55
CA PRO A 253 -14.60 3.35 -7.53
C PRO A 253 -13.40 2.70 -6.86
N SER A 254 -12.22 3.32 -6.95
CA SER A 254 -11.00 2.80 -6.35
C SER A 254 -11.10 2.52 -4.86
N ILE A 255 -11.75 3.39 -4.07
CA ILE A 255 -11.83 3.19 -2.62
C ILE A 255 -12.74 2.00 -2.27
N TYR A 256 -13.81 1.77 -3.03
CA TYR A 256 -14.74 0.65 -2.83
C TYR A 256 -14.09 -0.68 -3.23
N GLU A 257 -13.21 -0.65 -4.23
CA GLU A 257 -12.44 -1.82 -4.66
C GLU A 257 -11.42 -2.28 -3.61
N LEU A 258 -10.98 -1.38 -2.72
CA LEU A 258 -10.12 -1.68 -1.57
C LEU A 258 -10.89 -2.18 -0.32
N MET A 259 -12.22 -2.12 -0.30
CA MET A 259 -13.01 -2.69 0.80
C MET A 259 -12.82 -4.21 0.89
N CYS A 260 -13.18 -4.79 2.05
CA CYS A 260 -13.18 -6.24 2.28
C CYS A 260 -13.74 -7.03 1.09
N CYS A 261 -13.02 -8.09 0.69
CA CYS A 261 -13.49 -9.03 -0.33
C CYS A 261 -14.53 -9.99 0.26
N PRO A 262 -15.80 -9.98 -0.20
CA PRO A 262 -16.84 -10.87 0.34
C PRO A 262 -16.68 -12.34 -0.10
N TYR A 263 -15.85 -12.59 -1.11
CA TYR A 263 -15.58 -13.93 -1.65
C TYR A 263 -14.37 -14.60 -1.02
N PHE A 264 -13.68 -13.90 -0.12
CA PHE A 264 -12.50 -14.40 0.55
C PHE A 264 -12.85 -14.89 1.95
N LYS A 265 -12.37 -16.09 2.28
CA LYS A 265 -12.57 -16.68 3.60
C LYS A 265 -11.41 -16.26 4.50
N TRP A 266 -11.60 -15.14 5.17
CA TRP A 266 -10.70 -14.67 6.22
C TRP A 266 -10.64 -15.67 7.38
N GLU A 267 -9.47 -15.83 8.00
CA GLU A 267 -9.31 -16.61 9.24
C GLU A 267 -10.18 -16.03 10.34
N LEU A 268 -10.08 -14.71 10.52
CA LEU A 268 -10.99 -13.91 11.34
C LEU A 268 -11.73 -12.95 10.41
N PRO A 269 -13.05 -13.08 10.22
CA PRO A 269 -13.80 -12.14 9.38
C PRO A 269 -13.72 -10.70 9.92
N PRO A 270 -13.33 -9.71 9.10
CA PRO A 270 -13.40 -8.31 9.48
C PRO A 270 -14.80 -7.87 9.89
N VAL A 271 -14.89 -7.09 10.95
CA VAL A 271 -16.15 -6.55 11.49
C VAL A 271 -16.12 -5.04 11.64
N LEU A 272 -17.31 -4.44 11.53
CA LEU A 272 -17.60 -3.10 12.02
C LEU A 272 -18.40 -3.25 13.32
N GLU A 273 -17.87 -2.76 14.43
CA GLU A 273 -18.50 -2.84 15.73
C GLU A 273 -18.96 -1.48 16.23
N LEU A 274 -20.14 -1.42 16.83
CA LEU A 274 -20.73 -0.20 17.37
C LEU A 274 -21.21 -0.46 18.79
N TRP A 275 -20.77 0.36 19.74
CA TRP A 275 -21.41 0.44 21.04
C TRP A 275 -22.73 1.21 20.91
N ARG A 276 -23.87 0.58 21.22
CA ARG A 276 -25.22 1.10 20.97
C ARG A 276 -26.04 1.12 22.26
N GLU A 277 -26.86 2.15 22.45
CA GLU A 277 -27.87 2.16 23.52
C GLU A 277 -29.06 1.31 23.09
N LYS A 278 -29.45 0.38 23.95
CA LYS A 278 -30.67 -0.41 23.80
C LYS A 278 -31.71 0.07 24.79
N GLU A 279 -32.84 0.55 24.26
CA GLU A 279 -33.98 0.89 25.10
C GLU A 279 -34.54 -0.39 25.75
N SER A 280 -34.80 -0.35 27.05
CA SER A 280 -35.40 -1.48 27.76
C SER A 280 -36.85 -1.65 27.30
N ASN A 281 -37.22 -2.86 26.84
CA ASN A 281 -38.60 -3.17 26.43
C ASN A 281 -39.65 -2.98 27.55
N ASP A 282 -39.21 -2.86 28.81
CA ASP A 282 -40.10 -2.86 29.98
C ASP A 282 -40.37 -1.46 30.55
N GLY A 283 -39.91 -0.38 29.92
CA GLY A 283 -40.21 1.01 30.29
C GLY A 283 -39.74 1.48 31.68
N VAL A 284 -39.09 0.61 32.45
CA VAL A 284 -38.67 0.85 33.86
C VAL A 284 -37.20 0.45 34.10
N GLY A 285 -36.47 0.01 33.07
CA GLY A 285 -35.07 -0.42 33.17
C GLY A 285 -34.09 0.65 32.68
N ALA A 286 -32.89 0.70 33.29
CA ALA A 286 -31.79 1.50 32.79
C ALA A 286 -31.46 1.11 31.34
N SER A 287 -31.29 2.11 30.47
CA SER A 287 -30.73 1.94 29.12
C SER A 287 -29.45 1.10 29.20
N GLY A 288 -29.47 -0.07 28.55
CA GLY A 288 -28.31 -0.96 28.51
C GLY A 288 -27.46 -0.64 27.29
N VAL A 289 -26.14 -0.57 27.46
CA VAL A 289 -25.21 -0.39 26.34
C VAL A 289 -24.74 -1.77 25.86
N VAL A 290 -24.86 -2.04 24.56
CA VAL A 290 -24.49 -3.31 23.95
C VAL A 290 -23.53 -3.09 22.79
N LEU A 291 -22.61 -4.02 22.56
CA LEU A 291 -21.75 -4.03 21.39
C LEU A 291 -22.45 -4.80 20.27
N GLU A 292 -22.75 -4.11 19.17
CA GLU A 292 -23.28 -4.71 17.93
C GLU A 292 -22.13 -4.91 16.95
N SER A 293 -22.01 -6.10 16.34
CA SER A 293 -20.97 -6.41 15.35
C SER A 293 -21.60 -6.72 13.99
N TYR A 294 -21.16 -6.01 12.96
CA TYR A 294 -21.67 -6.09 11.58
C TYR A 294 -20.60 -6.71 10.68
N ARG A 295 -20.94 -7.80 9.97
CA ARG A 295 -20.02 -8.52 9.09
C ARG A 295 -20.28 -8.25 7.61
N SER A 296 -19.20 -8.13 6.83
CA SER A 296 -19.21 -8.14 5.36
C SER A 296 -20.25 -7.22 4.71
N LEU A 297 -21.42 -7.72 4.33
CA LEU A 297 -22.48 -6.94 3.67
C LEU A 297 -23.38 -6.20 4.68
N GLU A 298 -23.46 -6.66 5.93
CA GLU A 298 -24.28 -6.04 6.98
C GLU A 298 -23.76 -4.65 7.33
N SER A 299 -22.44 -4.43 7.27
CA SER A 299 -21.84 -3.12 7.49
C SER A 299 -22.26 -2.08 6.43
N LEU A 300 -22.73 -2.52 5.25
CA LEU A 300 -23.22 -1.61 4.21
C LEU A 300 -24.51 -0.87 4.62
N GLU A 301 -25.33 -1.49 5.46
CA GLU A 301 -26.49 -0.81 6.04
C GLU A 301 -26.05 0.33 6.97
N VAL A 302 -24.97 0.13 7.73
CA VAL A 302 -24.39 1.17 8.58
C VAL A 302 -23.83 2.30 7.73
N PHE A 303 -23.06 2.02 6.66
CA PHE A 303 -22.58 3.07 5.75
C PHE A 303 -23.73 3.88 5.15
N THR A 304 -24.78 3.21 4.69
CA THR A 304 -25.96 3.85 4.08
C THR A 304 -26.67 4.79 5.04
N LYS A 305 -26.88 4.34 6.29
CA LYS A 305 -27.53 5.16 7.33
C LYS A 305 -26.63 6.27 7.83
N SER A 306 -25.33 6.01 7.98
CA SER A 306 -24.38 7.00 8.47
C SER A 306 -24.18 8.16 7.50
N LEU A 307 -24.20 7.86 6.20
CA LEU A 307 -23.94 8.83 5.14
C LEU A 307 -25.22 9.36 4.47
N CYS A 308 -26.42 9.07 4.99
CA CYS A 308 -27.68 9.43 4.33
C CYS A 308 -27.85 10.94 4.15
N ASP A 309 -27.37 11.73 5.11
CA ASP A 309 -27.40 13.19 5.10
C ASP A 309 -26.02 13.80 4.78
N ASN A 310 -25.11 13.02 4.18
CA ASN A 310 -23.79 13.54 3.80
C ASN A 310 -23.93 14.55 2.65
N LYS A 311 -23.51 15.79 2.92
CA LYS A 311 -23.53 16.89 1.97
C LYS A 311 -22.19 17.62 1.94
N ALA A 312 -21.83 18.10 0.76
CA ALA A 312 -20.72 19.02 0.56
C ALA A 312 -21.21 20.36 0.01
N ASP A 313 -20.54 21.44 0.34
CA ASP A 313 -20.76 22.76 -0.26
C ASP A 313 -19.77 22.94 -1.42
N TYR A 314 -20.32 22.93 -2.64
CA TYR A 314 -19.58 23.16 -3.87
C TYR A 314 -20.03 24.47 -4.50
N CYS A 315 -19.16 25.48 -4.45
CA CYS A 315 -19.41 26.82 -5.00
C CYS A 315 -20.69 27.52 -4.46
N GLY A 316 -21.04 27.27 -3.19
CA GLY A 316 -22.23 27.83 -2.54
C GLY A 316 -23.48 26.97 -2.68
N GLU A 317 -23.42 25.88 -3.44
CA GLU A 317 -24.53 24.96 -3.66
C GLU A 317 -24.31 23.64 -2.91
N PRO A 318 -25.29 23.17 -2.13
CA PRO A 318 -25.20 21.89 -1.45
C PRO A 318 -25.33 20.73 -2.45
N ILE A 319 -24.39 19.80 -2.42
CA ILE A 319 -24.43 18.54 -3.17
C ILE A 319 -24.57 17.36 -2.22
N ASP A 320 -25.52 16.47 -2.51
CA ASP A 320 -25.67 15.22 -1.76
C ASP A 320 -24.63 14.20 -2.26
N LEU A 321 -23.92 13.58 -1.31
CA LEU A 321 -22.85 12.60 -1.53
C LEU A 321 -23.03 11.38 -0.59
N PRO A 322 -24.17 10.67 -0.66
CA PRO A 322 -24.41 9.52 0.21
C PRO A 322 -23.50 8.34 -0.15
N PHE A 323 -23.55 7.26 0.64
CA PHE A 323 -22.92 6.00 0.26
C PHE A 323 -23.43 5.54 -1.11
N ASN A 324 -22.50 5.33 -2.06
CA ASN A 324 -22.86 5.10 -3.46
C ASN A 324 -22.94 3.61 -3.79
N TRP A 325 -24.16 3.08 -3.73
CA TRP A 325 -24.44 1.66 -4.04
C TRP A 325 -24.09 1.25 -5.48
N LYS A 326 -24.12 2.18 -6.44
CA LYS A 326 -23.72 1.88 -7.83
C LYS A 326 -22.23 1.66 -7.98
N ILE A 327 -21.43 2.40 -7.21
CA ILE A 327 -19.99 2.14 -7.12
C ILE A 327 -19.73 0.81 -6.41
N MET A 328 -20.49 0.51 -5.36
CA MET A 328 -20.37 -0.78 -4.65
C MET A 328 -20.67 -1.99 -5.55
N GLU A 329 -21.72 -1.91 -6.37
CA GLU A 329 -22.01 -2.91 -7.43
C GLU A 329 -20.82 -3.07 -8.38
N TRP A 330 -20.21 -1.96 -8.81
CA TRP A 330 -19.05 -1.97 -9.70
C TRP A 330 -17.83 -2.65 -9.07
N ALA A 331 -17.56 -2.33 -7.80
CA ALA A 331 -16.44 -2.87 -7.03
C ALA A 331 -16.59 -4.37 -6.74
N HIS A 332 -17.81 -4.87 -6.54
CA HIS A 332 -18.06 -6.31 -6.46
C HIS A 332 -17.67 -7.04 -7.74
N GLU A 333 -18.00 -6.48 -8.89
CA GLU A 333 -17.60 -7.05 -10.18
C GLU A 333 -16.07 -7.03 -10.34
N THR A 334 -15.40 -5.94 -9.94
CA THR A 334 -13.93 -5.89 -9.92
C THR A 334 -13.32 -6.97 -9.03
N LYS A 335 -13.87 -7.18 -7.82
CA LYS A 335 -13.43 -8.26 -6.91
C LYS A 335 -13.64 -9.65 -7.51
N ARG A 336 -14.68 -9.85 -8.33
CA ARG A 336 -14.91 -11.09 -9.07
C ARG A 336 -13.84 -11.32 -10.14
N VAL A 337 -13.49 -10.28 -10.90
CA VAL A 337 -12.37 -10.32 -11.86
C VAL A 337 -11.07 -10.69 -11.15
N LEU A 338 -10.73 -9.99 -10.06
CA LEU A 338 -9.54 -10.26 -9.26
C LEU A 338 -9.52 -11.68 -8.66
N HIS A 339 -10.67 -12.21 -8.24
CA HIS A 339 -10.77 -13.56 -7.70
C HIS A 339 -10.53 -14.65 -8.76
N ASN A 340 -10.97 -14.42 -10.00
CA ASN A 340 -10.87 -15.38 -11.09
C ASN A 340 -9.57 -15.26 -11.92
N ALA A 341 -8.73 -14.27 -11.62
CA ALA A 341 -7.49 -14.02 -12.34
C ALA A 341 -6.55 -15.24 -12.28
N LYS A 342 -5.93 -15.56 -13.41
CA LYS A 342 -4.92 -16.62 -13.53
C LYS A 342 -3.64 -16.05 -14.12
N LEU A 343 -2.51 -16.47 -13.57
CA LEU A 343 -1.21 -16.08 -14.08
C LEU A 343 -0.96 -16.79 -15.43
N PRO A 344 -0.58 -16.06 -16.51
CA PRO A 344 -0.19 -16.70 -17.75
C PRO A 344 1.08 -17.55 -17.56
N PRO A 345 1.19 -18.72 -18.22
CA PRO A 345 2.23 -19.71 -17.93
C PRO A 345 3.67 -19.22 -18.20
N LYS A 346 3.85 -18.21 -19.06
CA LYS A 346 5.17 -17.64 -19.37
C LYS A 346 5.56 -16.44 -18.50
N VAL A 347 4.67 -15.99 -17.61
CA VAL A 347 4.93 -14.84 -16.73
C VAL A 347 5.26 -15.35 -15.34
N LYS A 348 6.37 -14.86 -14.76
CA LYS A 348 6.71 -15.12 -13.37
C LYS A 348 6.09 -14.06 -12.48
N PHE A 349 5.58 -14.47 -11.33
CA PHE A 349 5.00 -13.57 -10.34
C PHE A 349 5.79 -13.63 -9.03
N TYR A 350 6.05 -12.47 -8.44
CA TYR A 350 6.70 -12.32 -7.14
C TYR A 350 5.86 -11.39 -6.28
N ASN A 351 5.81 -11.65 -4.98
CA ASN A 351 5.05 -10.86 -4.02
C ASN A 351 5.94 -10.46 -2.84
N ILE A 352 5.97 -9.17 -2.54
CA ILE A 352 6.57 -8.60 -1.34
C ILE A 352 5.42 -7.99 -0.54
N TYR A 353 5.26 -8.39 0.72
CA TYR A 353 4.22 -7.85 1.60
C TYR A 353 4.84 -7.33 2.90
N GLY A 354 4.27 -6.27 3.47
CA GLY A 354 4.77 -5.73 4.73
C GLY A 354 4.25 -6.51 5.95
N THR A 355 5.03 -6.50 7.01
CA THR A 355 4.80 -7.25 8.27
C THR A 355 5.22 -6.41 9.48
N ASN A 356 4.97 -6.93 10.68
CA ASN A 356 5.39 -6.38 11.97
C ASN A 356 4.80 -5.01 12.33
N LEU A 357 3.66 -4.64 11.75
CA LEU A 357 2.90 -3.46 12.15
C LEU A 357 1.46 -3.80 12.47
N ALA A 358 0.98 -3.23 13.58
CA ALA A 358 -0.42 -3.30 13.98
C ALA A 358 -1.30 -2.67 12.90
N THR A 359 -2.00 -3.52 12.16
CA THR A 359 -2.71 -3.13 10.94
C THR A 359 -4.22 -3.21 11.13
N PRO A 360 -4.98 -2.12 10.85
CA PRO A 360 -6.43 -2.08 11.04
C PRO A 360 -7.17 -3.17 10.26
N HIS A 361 -7.64 -4.17 11.00
CA HIS A 361 -8.40 -5.28 10.45
C HIS A 361 -9.90 -5.07 10.64
N SER A 362 -10.32 -4.64 11.82
CA SER A 362 -11.71 -4.33 12.16
C SER A 362 -11.81 -2.98 12.85
N VAL A 363 -12.99 -2.37 12.84
CA VAL A 363 -13.20 -1.01 13.37
C VAL A 363 -14.31 -1.03 14.40
N CYS A 364 -14.09 -0.41 15.55
CA CYS A 364 -15.05 -0.24 16.62
C CYS A 364 -15.32 1.26 16.87
N TYR A 365 -16.59 1.64 17.05
CA TYR A 365 -17.00 3.01 17.39
C TYR A 365 -17.77 3.08 18.70
N GLY A 366 -17.53 4.14 19.44
CA GLY A 366 -18.12 4.38 20.76
C GLY A 366 -17.46 3.55 21.86
N ASN A 367 -18.03 3.63 23.06
CA ASN A 367 -17.68 2.79 24.20
C ASN A 367 -18.86 2.75 25.19
N GLU A 368 -18.75 1.99 26.28
CA GLU A 368 -19.80 1.87 27.30
C GLU A 368 -20.28 3.22 27.87
N LYS A 369 -19.41 4.23 27.94
CA LYS A 369 -19.74 5.57 28.47
C LYS A 369 -20.26 6.52 27.39
N MET A 370 -19.85 6.31 26.14
CA MET A 370 -20.21 7.11 24.98
C MET A 370 -20.65 6.20 23.83
N PRO A 371 -21.83 5.57 23.94
CA PRO A 371 -22.39 4.77 22.86
C PRO A 371 -22.83 5.66 21.69
N VAL A 372 -22.78 5.09 20.49
CA VAL A 372 -23.31 5.68 19.26
C VAL A 372 -24.84 5.63 19.32
N LYS A 373 -25.48 6.78 19.47
CA LYS A 373 -26.95 6.90 19.51
C LYS A 373 -27.51 7.00 18.08
N ASP A 374 -27.04 7.98 17.33
CA ASP A 374 -27.36 8.18 15.92
C ASP A 374 -26.19 7.69 15.03
N LEU A 375 -26.50 7.00 13.94
CA LEU A 375 -25.49 6.53 12.98
C LEU A 375 -24.93 7.68 12.14
N THR A 376 -25.67 8.77 11.97
CA THR A 376 -25.20 9.97 11.27
C THR A 376 -24.08 10.69 12.04
N ASP A 377 -24.00 10.47 13.36
CA ASP A 377 -22.94 11.01 14.21
C ASP A 377 -21.62 10.23 14.11
N LEU A 378 -21.60 9.05 13.46
CA LEU A 378 -20.40 8.21 13.38
C LEU A 378 -19.17 8.96 12.84
N ARG A 379 -19.37 9.92 11.94
CA ARG A 379 -18.30 10.74 11.39
C ARG A 379 -17.47 11.48 12.46
N TYR A 380 -18.06 11.76 13.63
CA TYR A 380 -17.41 12.47 14.73
C TYR A 380 -16.78 11.55 15.77
N PHE A 381 -17.07 10.25 15.73
CA PHE A 381 -16.43 9.27 16.61
C PHE A 381 -15.03 8.96 16.11
N GLN A 382 -14.08 8.82 17.04
CA GLN A 382 -12.76 8.30 16.72
C GLN A 382 -12.87 6.77 16.57
N PRO A 383 -12.40 6.19 15.45
CA PRO A 383 -12.36 4.74 15.31
C PRO A 383 -11.35 4.14 16.28
N THR A 384 -11.72 3.04 16.92
CA THR A 384 -10.78 2.15 17.61
C THR A 384 -10.53 0.96 16.70
N TYR A 385 -9.26 0.64 16.43
CA TYR A 385 -8.92 -0.46 15.54
C TYR A 385 -8.66 -1.73 16.33
N ILE A 386 -9.21 -2.83 15.84
CA ILE A 386 -8.74 -4.17 16.19
C ILE A 386 -7.75 -4.54 15.10
N CYS A 387 -6.48 -4.64 15.49
CA CYS A 387 -5.37 -4.83 14.57
C CYS A 387 -4.96 -6.29 14.46
N VAL A 388 -4.43 -6.63 13.29
CA VAL A 388 -3.70 -7.88 13.03
C VAL A 388 -2.32 -7.50 12.46
N ASP A 389 -1.47 -8.48 12.20
CA ASP A 389 -0.19 -8.23 11.55
C ASP A 389 -0.35 -7.74 10.10
N GLY A 390 0.56 -6.87 9.66
CA GLY A 390 0.55 -6.24 8.34
C GLY A 390 1.53 -5.08 8.26
N ASP A 391 1.26 -4.14 7.35
CA ASP A 391 2.13 -3.00 7.04
C ASP A 391 1.60 -1.64 7.56
N GLY A 392 0.63 -1.68 8.48
CA GLY A 392 -0.09 -0.51 9.00
C GLY A 392 -1.31 -0.12 8.16
N THR A 393 -1.44 -0.64 6.93
CA THR A 393 -2.60 -0.41 6.04
C THR A 393 -3.28 -1.72 5.62
N VAL A 394 -2.49 -2.68 5.14
CA VAL A 394 -2.92 -3.94 4.53
C VAL A 394 -2.55 -5.12 5.44
N PRO A 395 -3.53 -5.90 5.91
CA PRO A 395 -3.25 -7.12 6.66
C PRO A 395 -2.41 -8.11 5.85
N VAL A 396 -1.48 -8.82 6.49
CA VAL A 396 -0.65 -9.88 5.85
C VAL A 396 -1.53 -10.88 5.09
N GLU A 397 -2.61 -11.34 5.72
CA GLU A 397 -3.56 -12.28 5.11
C GLU A 397 -4.11 -11.79 3.77
N SER A 398 -4.40 -10.48 3.66
CA SER A 398 -4.86 -9.86 2.41
C SER A 398 -3.76 -9.80 1.36
N ALA A 399 -2.55 -9.41 1.77
CA ALA A 399 -1.41 -9.25 0.88
C ALA A 399 -0.87 -10.58 0.35
N MET A 400 -1.02 -11.67 1.10
CA MET A 400 -0.63 -13.02 0.67
C MET A 400 -1.70 -13.72 -0.18
N ALA A 401 -2.97 -13.31 -0.08
CA ALA A 401 -4.10 -13.98 -0.71
C ALA A 401 -4.29 -13.62 -2.20
N ASP A 402 -3.18 -13.50 -2.94
CA ASP A 402 -3.13 -13.17 -4.36
C ASP A 402 -3.78 -14.26 -5.24
N GLY A 403 -3.75 -15.54 -4.83
CA GLY A 403 -4.36 -16.65 -5.57
C GLY A 403 -3.63 -17.04 -6.86
N LEU A 404 -2.37 -16.66 -7.02
CA LEU A 404 -1.50 -16.94 -8.17
C LEU A 404 -0.39 -17.92 -7.78
N GLU A 405 0.23 -18.55 -8.78
CA GLU A 405 1.44 -19.36 -8.56
C GLU A 405 2.66 -18.44 -8.55
N ALA A 406 2.98 -17.90 -7.37
CA ALA A 406 4.15 -17.04 -7.18
C ALA A 406 5.44 -17.87 -7.13
N VAL A 407 6.49 -17.36 -7.74
CA VAL A 407 7.87 -17.85 -7.59
C VAL A 407 8.35 -17.63 -6.16
N ALA A 408 8.05 -16.46 -5.59
CA ALA A 408 8.35 -16.15 -4.20
C ALA A 408 7.28 -15.25 -3.59
N ARG A 409 7.04 -15.43 -2.29
CA ARG A 409 6.29 -14.52 -1.41
C ARG A 409 7.16 -14.21 -0.21
N VAL A 410 7.40 -12.93 0.06
CA VAL A 410 8.36 -12.52 1.07
C VAL A 410 7.74 -11.42 1.93
N GLY A 411 7.68 -11.68 3.24
CA GLY A 411 7.32 -10.67 4.23
C GLY A 411 8.52 -9.78 4.49
N VAL A 412 8.32 -8.46 4.56
CA VAL A 412 9.35 -7.48 4.94
C VAL A 412 8.79 -6.62 6.07
N PRO A 413 9.42 -6.57 7.25
CA PRO A 413 9.00 -5.67 8.31
C PRO A 413 9.01 -4.22 7.81
N GLY A 414 7.90 -3.49 7.89
CA GLY A 414 7.90 -2.11 7.41
C GLY A 414 6.54 -1.51 7.14
N GLU A 415 6.52 -0.18 7.13
CA GLU A 415 5.33 0.63 6.84
C GLU A 415 4.95 0.54 5.36
N HIS A 416 3.64 0.59 5.09
CA HIS A 416 3.03 0.39 3.78
C HIS A 416 3.72 1.17 2.65
N ARG A 417 4.04 2.45 2.85
CA ARG A 417 4.82 3.25 1.87
C ARG A 417 6.32 3.10 2.07
N GLY A 418 6.77 3.02 3.32
CA GLY A 418 8.18 2.91 3.71
C GLY A 418 8.90 1.71 3.09
N ILE A 419 8.18 0.62 2.80
CA ILE A 419 8.72 -0.57 2.14
C ILE A 419 9.31 -0.28 0.75
N LEU A 420 8.90 0.80 0.07
CA LEU A 420 9.48 1.22 -1.21
C LEU A 420 10.89 1.81 -1.07
N ASN A 421 11.31 2.14 0.15
CA ASN A 421 12.64 2.61 0.51
C ASN A 421 13.42 1.58 1.35
N ASP A 422 12.97 0.34 1.40
CA ASP A 422 13.63 -0.68 2.20
C ASP A 422 14.81 -1.33 1.46
N HIS A 423 15.98 -1.32 2.07
CA HIS A 423 17.19 -1.92 1.49
C HIS A 423 17.05 -3.43 1.22
N ARG A 424 16.23 -4.17 1.98
CA ARG A 424 15.93 -5.58 1.76
C ARG A 424 15.15 -5.75 0.46
N VAL A 425 14.17 -4.87 0.22
CA VAL A 425 13.42 -4.82 -1.04
C VAL A 425 14.35 -4.50 -2.21
N PHE A 426 15.26 -3.55 -2.05
CA PHE A 426 16.26 -3.24 -3.09
C PHE A 426 17.15 -4.43 -3.45
N ARG A 427 17.61 -5.21 -2.47
CA ARG A 427 18.39 -6.44 -2.72
C ARG A 427 17.56 -7.48 -3.49
N MET A 428 16.32 -7.69 -3.08
CA MET A 428 15.41 -8.62 -3.76
C MET A 428 15.13 -8.20 -5.20
N LEU A 429 14.88 -6.90 -5.43
CA LEU A 429 14.67 -6.36 -6.77
C LEU A 429 15.91 -6.54 -7.65
N LYS A 430 17.12 -6.23 -7.15
CA LYS A 430 18.38 -6.48 -7.87
C LYS A 430 18.49 -7.93 -8.33
N GLN A 431 18.22 -8.87 -7.43
CA GLN A 431 18.28 -10.29 -7.75
C GLN A 431 17.22 -10.69 -8.79
N TRP A 432 15.95 -10.33 -8.57
CA TRP A 432 14.84 -10.77 -9.44
C TRP A 432 14.87 -10.11 -10.81
N LEU A 433 15.50 -8.93 -10.91
CA LEU A 433 15.76 -8.24 -12.18
C LEU A 433 17.09 -8.66 -12.83
N ASN A 434 17.89 -9.50 -12.17
CA ASN A 434 19.21 -9.95 -12.62
C ASN A 434 20.16 -8.78 -12.97
N VAL A 435 20.25 -7.80 -12.07
CA VAL A 435 20.99 -6.55 -12.28
C VAL A 435 22.32 -6.58 -11.53
N GLY A 436 23.42 -6.43 -12.27
CA GLY A 436 24.78 -6.43 -11.71
C GLY A 436 25.29 -7.81 -11.33
N GLU A 437 26.39 -7.85 -10.58
CA GLU A 437 26.91 -9.10 -10.01
C GLU A 437 25.96 -9.62 -8.94
N PRO A 438 25.72 -10.94 -8.86
CA PRO A 438 24.92 -11.54 -7.79
C PRO A 438 25.46 -11.08 -6.44
N ASP A 439 24.61 -10.53 -5.58
CA ASP A 439 25.01 -10.14 -4.23
C ASP A 439 25.53 -11.39 -3.52
N PRO A 440 26.83 -11.46 -3.14
CA PRO A 440 27.40 -12.65 -2.51
C PRO A 440 26.81 -12.94 -1.14
N PHE A 441 26.09 -11.98 -0.56
CA PHE A 441 25.35 -12.12 0.68
C PHE A 441 23.88 -12.43 0.45
N TYR A 442 23.38 -12.37 -0.80
CA TYR A 442 22.04 -12.83 -1.14
C TYR A 442 21.96 -14.36 -1.00
N ASN A 443 21.27 -14.81 0.03
CA ASN A 443 20.93 -16.19 0.27
C ASN A 443 19.40 -16.28 0.31
N PRO A 444 18.73 -16.90 -0.68
CA PRO A 444 17.28 -17.08 -0.67
C PRO A 444 16.80 -17.62 0.68
N ILE A 445 17.49 -18.60 1.25
CA ILE A 445 17.09 -19.19 2.54
C ILE A 445 17.24 -18.19 3.70
N ASN A 446 18.28 -17.34 3.73
CA ASN A 446 18.53 -16.41 4.85
C ASN A 446 18.03 -14.97 4.61
N ASP A 447 17.70 -14.56 3.40
CA ASP A 447 17.11 -13.24 3.09
C ASP A 447 15.59 -13.33 2.95
N TYR A 448 15.03 -14.53 2.79
CA TYR A 448 13.64 -14.81 3.16
C TYR A 448 13.47 -14.97 4.68
N VAL A 449 14.57 -15.06 5.44
CA VAL A 449 14.63 -14.96 6.91
C VAL A 449 15.12 -13.56 7.27
N ILE A 450 14.23 -12.59 7.40
CA ILE A 450 14.68 -11.26 7.82
C ILE A 450 15.03 -11.33 9.31
N LEU A 451 16.32 -11.44 9.62
CA LEU A 451 16.81 -11.19 10.96
C LEU A 451 16.61 -9.69 11.23
N PRO A 452 15.89 -9.30 12.30
CA PRO A 452 15.71 -7.90 12.60
C PRO A 452 17.06 -7.22 12.76
N THR A 453 17.17 -6.02 12.18
CA THR A 453 18.28 -5.14 12.51
C THR A 453 18.18 -4.74 13.98
N THR A 454 19.29 -4.33 14.60
CA THR A 454 19.35 -3.97 16.03
C THR A 454 18.31 -2.93 16.50
N PHE A 455 17.57 -2.31 15.58
CA PHE A 455 16.49 -1.36 15.83
C PHE A 455 15.08 -1.97 15.87
N GLU A 456 14.88 -3.20 15.39
CA GLU A 456 13.57 -3.88 15.30
C GLU A 456 13.31 -4.83 16.49
N MET A 457 14.14 -4.78 17.53
CA MET A 457 13.98 -5.57 18.76
C MET A 457 12.98 -4.88 19.71
N GLU A 458 11.94 -5.58 20.18
CA GLU A 458 11.06 -5.06 21.23
C GLU A 458 11.83 -5.00 22.55
N GLU A 459 12.34 -3.83 22.93
CA GLU A 459 13.02 -3.60 24.22
C GLU A 459 11.99 -3.25 25.31
N HIS A 460 11.85 -4.15 26.30
CA HIS A 460 11.09 -3.92 27.52
C HIS A 460 12.06 -3.70 28.69
N HIS A 461 11.98 -2.51 29.32
CA HIS A 461 12.70 -2.22 30.56
C HIS A 461 11.77 -2.40 31.77
N GLU A 462 12.03 -3.40 32.60
CA GLU A 462 11.41 -3.53 33.93
C GLU A 462 12.48 -3.84 34.99
N ASN A 463 12.52 -3.06 36.07
CA ASN A 463 13.31 -3.33 37.28
C ASN A 463 14.82 -3.57 37.06
N GLY A 464 15.47 -2.80 36.17
CA GLY A 464 16.92 -2.91 35.90
C GLY A 464 17.32 -4.09 35.01
N VAL A 465 16.33 -4.78 34.43
CA VAL A 465 16.51 -5.84 33.45
C VAL A 465 15.95 -5.37 32.12
N GLU A 466 16.79 -5.42 31.09
CA GLU A 466 16.44 -5.14 29.70
C GLU A 466 16.16 -6.48 29.02
N VAL A 467 14.93 -6.65 28.53
CA VAL A 467 14.51 -7.84 27.80
C VAL A 467 14.22 -7.43 26.37
N ALA A 468 14.86 -8.10 25.41
CA ALA A 468 14.62 -7.91 24.00
C ALA A 468 14.11 -9.20 23.37
N SER A 469 13.00 -9.14 22.64
CA SER A 469 12.42 -10.31 21.96
C SER A 469 12.15 -10.07 20.48
N VAL A 470 12.25 -11.16 19.72
CA VAL A 470 12.04 -11.23 18.27
C VAL A 470 11.23 -12.48 17.98
N LYS A 471 10.16 -12.32 17.19
CA LYS A 471 9.35 -13.43 16.70
C LYS A 471 9.07 -13.24 15.21
N GLU A 472 9.43 -14.23 14.40
CA GLU A 472 9.33 -14.17 12.94
C GLU A 472 8.78 -15.50 12.38
N THR A 473 8.03 -15.45 11.28
CA THR A 473 7.47 -16.64 10.61
C THR A 473 7.48 -16.50 9.10
N TRP A 474 7.84 -17.55 8.35
CA TRP A 474 7.83 -17.55 6.88
C TRP A 474 7.64 -18.95 6.30
N ASP A 475 7.34 -19.03 4.99
CA ASP A 475 7.17 -20.29 4.26
C ASP A 475 8.28 -20.47 3.20
N ILE A 476 8.85 -21.68 3.12
CA ILE A 476 9.84 -22.09 2.12
C ILE A 476 9.18 -23.06 1.13
N ILE A 477 9.30 -22.78 -0.17
CA ILE A 477 8.86 -23.69 -1.24
C ILE A 477 10.10 -24.29 -1.91
N SER A 478 10.22 -25.62 -1.87
CA SER A 478 11.38 -26.33 -2.42
C SER A 478 11.11 -26.83 -3.85
N ASP A 479 11.97 -26.49 -4.81
CA ASP A 479 11.92 -27.07 -6.16
C ASP A 479 12.50 -28.51 -6.15
N GLY A 480 11.63 -29.53 -6.17
CA GLY A 480 11.99 -30.85 -6.71
C GLY A 480 11.72 -32.10 -5.85
N ASN A 481 10.91 -32.99 -6.45
CA ASN A 481 10.86 -34.46 -6.36
C ASN A 481 10.60 -35.24 -5.06
N ASN A 482 10.59 -34.66 -3.86
CA ASN A 482 10.16 -35.41 -2.68
C ASN A 482 8.66 -35.31 -2.43
N LYS A 483 7.88 -35.93 -3.33
CA LYS A 483 6.50 -36.34 -3.03
C LYS A 483 6.54 -37.56 -2.12
N ASN A 484 6.92 -37.38 -0.85
CA ASN A 484 6.70 -38.32 0.25
C ASN A 484 7.35 -37.74 1.52
N ASP A 485 6.66 -36.85 2.24
CA ASP A 485 6.71 -36.82 3.71
C ASP A 485 5.74 -35.76 4.26
N ALA A 486 4.43 -36.05 4.19
CA ALA A 486 3.44 -35.34 5.00
C ALA A 486 3.43 -35.84 6.47
N THR A 487 4.41 -36.67 6.84
CA THR A 487 4.54 -37.34 8.15
C THR A 487 5.83 -37.00 8.89
N ALA A 488 6.65 -36.10 8.36
CA ALA A 488 7.86 -35.66 9.06
C ALA A 488 7.49 -34.86 10.32
N ALA A 489 8.12 -35.19 11.45
CA ALA A 489 7.92 -34.47 12.70
C ALA A 489 8.49 -33.05 12.60
N SER A 490 7.85 -32.09 13.28
CA SER A 490 8.38 -30.73 13.41
C SER A 490 9.79 -30.78 14.02
N THR A 491 10.75 -30.17 13.34
CA THR A 491 12.14 -30.13 13.82
C THR A 491 12.36 -28.84 14.60
N VAL A 492 12.78 -28.94 15.85
CA VAL A 492 13.08 -27.79 16.72
C VAL A 492 14.58 -27.75 16.97
N SER A 493 15.21 -26.59 16.70
CA SER A 493 16.62 -26.33 17.01
C SER A 493 16.72 -25.10 17.89
N SER A 494 17.45 -25.18 18.98
CA SER A 494 17.65 -24.05 19.91
C SER A 494 19.12 -23.75 20.09
N ILE A 495 19.47 -22.46 20.17
CA ILE A 495 20.79 -21.97 20.53
C ILE A 495 20.69 -21.01 21.72
N SER A 496 21.60 -21.14 22.68
CA SER A 496 21.67 -20.28 23.86
C SER A 496 23.09 -19.75 24.05
N VAL A 497 23.22 -18.45 24.32
CA VAL A 497 24.50 -17.77 24.56
C VAL A 497 24.38 -16.96 25.85
N SER A 498 25.30 -17.17 26.79
CA SER A 498 25.35 -16.47 28.08
C SER A 498 26.66 -15.70 28.23
N ARG A 499 26.60 -14.46 28.75
CA ARG A 499 27.77 -13.65 29.10
C ARG A 499 27.92 -13.59 30.62
N THR A 500 29.02 -14.14 31.14
CA THR A 500 29.31 -14.16 32.58
C THR A 500 30.00 -12.86 33.02
N GLY A 501 29.46 -12.20 34.06
CA GLY A 501 30.14 -11.08 34.73
C GLY A 501 31.20 -11.55 35.74
N ASP A 502 31.94 -10.60 36.32
CA ASP A 502 33.07 -10.85 37.25
C ASP A 502 32.68 -11.66 38.51
N ASP A 503 31.39 -11.75 38.87
CA ASP A 503 30.88 -12.43 40.06
C ASP A 503 29.99 -13.66 39.76
N GLN A 504 30.43 -14.58 38.88
CA GLN A 504 29.79 -15.89 38.58
C GLN A 504 28.28 -15.92 38.23
N ASN A 505 27.60 -14.77 38.17
CA ASN A 505 26.22 -14.60 37.70
C ASN A 505 26.21 -14.09 36.24
N PRO A 506 25.32 -14.60 35.38
CA PRO A 506 25.22 -14.14 33.99
C PRO A 506 24.73 -12.68 33.97
N GLN A 507 25.51 -11.78 33.35
CA GLN A 507 25.16 -10.37 33.08
C GLN A 507 24.19 -10.24 31.89
N GLY A 508 24.11 -11.28 31.05
CA GLY A 508 23.06 -11.40 30.06
C GLY A 508 22.98 -12.80 29.45
N GLU A 509 21.78 -13.19 29.04
CA GLU A 509 21.47 -14.47 28.42
C GLU A 509 20.60 -14.25 27.19
N ALA A 510 20.97 -14.84 26.05
CA ALA A 510 20.18 -14.86 24.83
C ALA A 510 19.84 -16.30 24.44
N ARG A 511 18.60 -16.54 24.04
CA ARG A 511 18.09 -17.84 23.57
C ARG A 511 17.32 -17.63 22.27
N ALA A 512 17.62 -18.40 21.25
CA ALA A 512 16.85 -18.45 20.01
C ALA A 512 16.40 -19.88 19.73
N THR A 513 15.15 -20.02 19.29
CA THR A 513 14.49 -21.28 18.95
C THR A 513 13.94 -21.18 17.54
N LEU A 514 14.39 -22.08 16.67
CA LEU A 514 13.90 -22.24 15.31
C LEU A 514 13.07 -23.51 15.23
N THR A 515 11.82 -23.38 14.79
CA THR A 515 10.91 -24.51 14.58
C THR A 515 10.58 -24.62 13.09
N VAL A 516 10.77 -25.79 12.50
CA VAL A 516 10.40 -26.08 11.12
C VAL A 516 9.23 -27.06 11.11
N HIS A 517 8.10 -26.61 10.59
CA HIS A 517 6.89 -27.39 10.37
C HIS A 517 6.82 -27.82 8.89
N PRO A 518 7.03 -29.09 8.56
CA PRO A 518 6.80 -29.57 7.20
C PRO A 518 5.31 -29.47 6.86
N GLN A 519 4.99 -28.81 5.75
CA GLN A 519 3.65 -28.76 5.16
C GLN A 519 3.59 -29.70 3.95
N GLY A 520 2.39 -30.12 3.55
CA GLY A 520 2.19 -30.89 2.32
C GLY A 520 2.68 -30.13 1.08
N ASP A 521 2.97 -30.86 -0.01
CA ASP A 521 3.35 -30.31 -1.32
C ASP A 521 4.70 -29.58 -1.41
N GLY A 522 5.68 -29.94 -0.56
CA GLY A 522 7.04 -29.38 -0.63
C GLY A 522 7.19 -28.00 0.00
N ARG A 523 6.17 -27.55 0.74
CA ARG A 523 6.18 -26.34 1.56
C ARG A 523 6.69 -26.64 2.96
N GLN A 524 7.44 -25.72 3.55
CA GLN A 524 7.86 -25.79 4.95
C GLN A 524 7.54 -24.45 5.61
N HIS A 525 6.83 -24.48 6.73
CA HIS A 525 6.59 -23.31 7.56
C HIS A 525 7.67 -23.22 8.64
N VAL A 526 8.27 -22.06 8.79
CA VAL A 526 9.40 -21.86 9.71
C VAL A 526 9.05 -20.75 10.69
N GLU A 527 9.25 -21.02 11.97
CA GLU A 527 9.07 -20.05 13.07
C GLU A 527 10.41 -19.81 13.76
N LEU A 528 10.79 -18.56 13.96
CA LEU A 528 11.94 -18.15 14.77
C LEU A 528 11.45 -17.35 15.98
N ASN A 529 11.86 -17.78 17.17
CA ASN A 529 11.62 -17.07 18.43
C ASN A 529 12.97 -16.81 19.11
N ALA A 530 13.38 -15.56 19.26
CA ALA A 530 14.59 -15.18 19.97
C ALA A 530 14.28 -14.22 21.13
N VAL A 531 14.94 -14.43 22.27
CA VAL A 531 14.78 -13.63 23.49
C VAL A 531 16.16 -13.41 24.09
N SER A 532 16.51 -12.18 24.40
CA SER A 532 17.67 -11.83 25.21
C SER A 532 17.27 -11.06 26.46
N VAL A 533 18.02 -11.27 27.53
CA VAL A 533 17.87 -10.63 28.83
C VAL A 533 19.23 -10.10 29.25
N SER A 534 19.36 -8.80 29.45
CA SER A 534 20.53 -8.11 30.02
C SER A 534 20.16 -7.49 31.37
N VAL A 535 21.09 -7.53 32.34
CA VAL A 535 20.94 -6.78 33.59
C VAL A 535 21.86 -5.57 33.51
N ASP A 536 21.27 -4.37 33.48
CA ASP A 536 22.03 -3.12 33.56
C ASP A 536 22.59 -3.00 34.99
N ALA A 537 23.92 -2.88 35.11
CA ALA A 537 24.62 -2.73 36.39
C ALA A 537 24.74 -1.26 36.82
#